data_AF-A0A369BMW7-F1
#
_entry.id   AF-A0A369BMW7-F1
#
_cell.length_a   1.000
_cell.length_b   1.000
_cell.length_c   1.000
_cell.angle_alpha   90.00
_cell.angle_beta   90.00
_cell.angle_gamma   90.00
#
_symmetry.space_group_name_H-M   'P 1'
#
loop_
_entity.id
_entity.type
_entity.pdbx_description
1 polymer ?
#
loop_
_entity_poly.entity_id
_entity_poly.type
_entity_poly.pdbx_seq_one_letter_code
_entity_poly.pdbx_strand_id
1 'polypeptide(L)'
;MASRIPEPVYDYKVGRLVRAYKAAIAAILAELDRIDVANMSRAMSAAALVVVTKILASLNDESAAWVAENIPQAVRDGVLTALVSLDEEVADKVAKFSRINRGLVAAAVADTQADLLAVTKNVERRVRTAVRQVTAESMRANMSKGINGRRTISTDILAGLRKKLGDSVNTGIIDAAGRRWKPEVYVEMVTRTKMAESHREATFNEAIGRRAYYGRISRHGAADACRNWEGRIVKLVRDAPGDYPYIGDLPRREIFHPNCRHVVSPIRDPHLLSNAAENTLPSYENARISEDKLAGYALNPAHIVGKNKAVVFEKVLGYNVNNWMDLRDDILRNLPNYESVEKGRNNFGSKFEVVMPLTGPSGRTADVTTGWQIDEGTDFPRLVTIMIKEAGKSK
;
A
#
# COMPACT_ATOMS: atom_id res chain seq x y z
N MET A 1 3.46 23.97 2.25
CA MET A 1 2.88 23.30 1.06
C MET A 1 2.75 21.82 1.39
N ALA A 2 1.54 21.26 1.51
CA ALA A 2 1.38 19.81 1.69
C ALA A 2 1.60 19.11 0.34
N SER A 3 2.87 18.97 -0.06
CA SER A 3 3.25 18.12 -1.19
C SER A 3 2.71 16.72 -0.90
N ARG A 4 1.77 16.25 -1.73
CA ARG A 4 1.11 14.95 -1.55
C ARG A 4 2.20 13.88 -1.53
N ILE A 5 2.47 13.33 -0.35
CA ILE A 5 3.45 12.26 -0.18
C ILE A 5 3.01 11.12 -1.08
N PRO A 6 3.80 10.72 -2.09
CA PRO A 6 3.40 9.65 -2.98
C PRO A 6 3.28 8.37 -2.14
N GLU A 7 2.08 7.78 -2.14
CA GLU A 7 1.87 6.51 -1.47
C GLU A 7 2.75 5.45 -2.12
N PRO A 8 3.50 4.67 -1.34
CA PRO A 8 4.37 3.64 -1.89
C PRO A 8 3.53 2.54 -2.53
N VAL A 9 3.58 2.42 -3.85
CA VAL A 9 2.92 1.34 -4.60
C VAL A 9 3.95 0.26 -4.96
N TYR A 10 3.88 -0.88 -4.25
CA TYR A 10 4.78 -2.01 -4.47
C TYR A 10 4.17 -3.18 -5.24
N ASP A 11 2.86 -3.11 -5.54
CA ASP A 11 2.07 -4.22 -6.10
C ASP A 11 2.67 -4.81 -7.39
N TYR A 12 3.13 -3.95 -8.31
CA TYR A 12 3.76 -4.42 -9.55
C TYR A 12 5.02 -5.26 -9.30
N LYS A 13 5.86 -4.80 -8.37
CA LYS A 13 7.15 -5.41 -8.07
C LYS A 13 6.97 -6.72 -7.33
N VAL A 14 6.07 -6.75 -6.35
CA VAL A 14 5.64 -7.99 -5.68
C VAL A 14 5.07 -8.97 -6.70
N GLY A 15 4.20 -8.49 -7.60
CA GLY A 15 3.61 -9.30 -8.66
C GLY A 15 4.63 -9.94 -9.60
N ARG A 16 5.77 -9.28 -9.86
CA ARG A 16 6.87 -9.87 -10.65
C ARG A 16 7.48 -11.09 -9.93
N LEU A 17 7.79 -10.99 -8.64
CA LEU A 17 8.32 -12.11 -7.87
C LEU A 17 7.31 -13.25 -7.77
N VAL A 18 6.04 -12.93 -7.52
CA VAL A 18 4.94 -13.92 -7.49
C VAL A 18 4.84 -14.68 -8.82
N ARG A 19 4.98 -13.99 -9.96
CA ARG A 19 5.00 -14.65 -11.28
C ARG A 19 6.20 -15.58 -11.43
N ALA A 20 7.39 -15.20 -10.94
CA ALA A 20 8.57 -16.06 -10.96
C ALA A 20 8.34 -17.36 -10.16
N TYR A 21 7.75 -17.28 -8.96
CA TYR A 21 7.40 -18.47 -8.17
C TYR A 21 6.38 -19.36 -8.89
N LYS A 22 5.35 -18.78 -9.51
CA LYS A 22 4.36 -19.54 -10.30
C LYS A 22 5.02 -20.24 -11.49
N ALA A 23 5.89 -19.54 -12.22
CA ALA A 23 6.63 -20.09 -13.35
C ALA A 23 7.56 -21.24 -12.92
N ALA A 24 8.27 -21.09 -11.81
CA ALA A 24 9.14 -22.13 -11.27
C ALA A 24 8.36 -23.38 -10.85
N ILE A 25 7.22 -23.22 -10.19
CA ILE A 25 6.35 -24.36 -9.84
C ILE A 25 5.84 -25.06 -11.11
N ALA A 26 5.40 -24.31 -12.11
CA ALA A 26 4.97 -24.89 -13.39
C ALA A 26 6.11 -25.64 -14.10
N ALA A 27 7.34 -25.09 -14.08
CA ALA A 27 8.52 -25.72 -14.66
C ALA A 27 8.89 -27.02 -13.92
N ILE A 28 8.79 -27.06 -12.59
CA ILE A 28 9.01 -28.27 -11.79
C ILE A 28 7.98 -29.34 -12.17
N LEU A 29 6.70 -28.99 -12.28
CA LEU A 29 5.67 -29.94 -12.68
C LEU A 29 5.90 -30.47 -14.11
N ALA A 30 6.25 -29.59 -15.04
CA ALA A 30 6.57 -29.98 -16.41
C ALA A 30 7.80 -30.90 -16.50
N GLU A 31 8.82 -30.66 -15.67
CA GLU A 31 10.00 -31.52 -15.61
C GLU A 31 9.67 -32.91 -15.05
N LEU A 32 8.82 -32.97 -14.02
CA LEU A 32 8.35 -34.24 -13.47
C LEU A 32 7.49 -35.02 -14.47
N ASP A 33 6.73 -34.33 -15.32
CA ASP A 33 5.95 -34.93 -16.41
C ASP A 33 6.83 -35.50 -17.55
N ARG A 34 8.04 -34.94 -17.74
CA ARG A 34 9.00 -35.40 -18.76
C ARG A 34 9.81 -36.62 -18.34
N ILE A 35 9.74 -37.02 -17.07
CA ILE A 35 10.41 -38.24 -16.62
C ILE A 35 9.81 -39.41 -17.41
N ASP A 36 10.59 -40.00 -18.32
CA ASP A 36 10.18 -41.20 -19.02
C ASP A 36 10.18 -42.37 -18.04
N VAL A 37 9.01 -42.61 -17.46
CA VAL A 37 8.83 -43.58 -16.39
C VAL A 37 8.95 -45.02 -16.90
N ALA A 38 8.90 -45.25 -18.23
CA ALA A 38 9.00 -46.58 -18.84
C ALA A 38 10.38 -47.23 -18.60
N ASN A 39 11.41 -46.40 -18.38
CA ASN A 39 12.78 -46.80 -18.02
C ASN A 39 13.23 -46.18 -16.69
N MET A 40 12.31 -45.95 -15.73
CA MET A 40 12.65 -45.29 -14.47
C MET A 40 13.63 -46.11 -13.62
N SER A 41 14.92 -45.90 -13.87
CA SER A 41 16.00 -46.30 -12.98
C SER A 41 16.12 -45.28 -11.85
N ARG A 42 16.72 -45.69 -10.72
CA ARG A 42 17.09 -44.74 -9.65
C ARG A 42 17.88 -43.53 -10.20
N ALA A 43 18.65 -43.73 -11.28
CA ALA A 43 19.43 -42.68 -11.92
C ALA A 43 18.57 -41.64 -12.65
N MET A 44 17.46 -42.02 -13.29
CA MET A 44 16.55 -41.06 -13.93
C MET A 44 15.77 -40.21 -12.93
N SER A 45 15.29 -40.82 -11.84
CA SER A 45 14.65 -40.05 -10.76
C SER A 45 15.65 -39.09 -10.09
N ALA A 46 16.91 -39.49 -9.96
CA ALA A 46 17.96 -38.61 -9.48
C ALA A 46 18.23 -37.46 -10.45
N ALA A 47 18.31 -37.72 -11.76
CA ALA A 47 18.51 -36.69 -12.78
C ALA A 47 17.39 -35.64 -12.80
N ALA A 48 16.13 -36.06 -12.71
CA ALA A 48 15.00 -35.13 -12.63
C ALA A 48 15.03 -34.25 -11.37
N LEU A 49 15.41 -34.83 -10.22
CA LEU A 49 15.60 -34.05 -8.99
C LEU A 49 16.75 -33.04 -9.12
N VAL A 50 17.82 -33.34 -9.88
CA VAL A 50 18.86 -32.36 -10.19
C VAL A 50 18.30 -31.18 -10.99
N VAL A 51 17.42 -31.43 -11.98
CA VAL A 51 16.78 -30.35 -12.75
C VAL A 51 15.86 -29.51 -11.85
N VAL A 52 15.08 -30.15 -10.97
CA VAL A 52 14.27 -29.43 -9.95
C VAL A 52 15.14 -28.53 -9.08
N THR A 53 16.29 -29.03 -8.59
CA THR A 53 17.23 -28.22 -7.81
C THR A 53 17.77 -27.04 -8.62
N LYS A 54 18.05 -27.21 -9.92
CA LYS A 54 18.48 -26.10 -10.81
C LYS A 54 17.38 -25.05 -10.97
N ILE A 55 16.12 -25.46 -11.15
CA ILE A 55 14.98 -24.52 -11.24
C ILE A 55 14.86 -23.70 -9.94
N LEU A 56 14.95 -24.35 -8.78
CA LEU A 56 14.89 -23.68 -7.49
C LEU A 56 16.10 -22.78 -7.22
N ALA A 57 17.29 -23.16 -7.68
CA ALA A 57 18.49 -22.32 -7.61
C ALA A 57 18.32 -21.03 -8.43
N SER A 58 17.84 -21.15 -9.68
CA SER A 58 17.53 -19.99 -10.52
C SER A 58 16.47 -19.07 -9.88
N LEU A 59 15.46 -19.65 -9.23
CA LEU A 59 14.45 -18.88 -8.50
C LEU A 59 15.04 -18.17 -7.27
N ASN A 60 15.98 -18.79 -6.58
CA ASN A 60 16.69 -18.16 -5.46
C ASN A 60 17.53 -16.98 -5.94
N ASP A 61 18.22 -17.10 -7.07
CA ASP A 61 19.02 -16.02 -7.65
C ASP A 61 18.13 -14.84 -8.06
N GLU A 62 17.00 -15.10 -8.72
CA GLU A 62 16.01 -14.07 -9.06
C GLU A 62 15.39 -13.42 -7.81
N SER A 63 15.08 -14.22 -6.79
CA SER A 63 14.59 -13.73 -5.50
C SER A 63 15.61 -12.84 -4.80
N ALA A 64 16.89 -13.23 -4.80
CA ALA A 64 17.97 -12.47 -4.20
C ALA A 64 18.18 -11.13 -4.91
N ALA A 65 18.16 -11.13 -6.25
CA ALA A 65 18.23 -9.91 -7.07
C ALA A 65 17.02 -9.00 -6.79
N TRP A 66 15.82 -9.56 -6.71
CA TRP A 66 14.62 -8.82 -6.36
C TRP A 66 14.75 -8.17 -4.98
N VAL A 67 15.19 -8.89 -3.96
CA VAL A 67 15.35 -8.34 -2.60
C VAL A 67 16.40 -7.22 -2.58
N ALA A 68 17.54 -7.42 -3.26
CA ALA A 68 18.61 -6.44 -3.36
C ALA A 68 18.20 -5.14 -4.09
N GLU A 69 17.21 -5.20 -4.97
CA GLU A 69 16.67 -4.04 -5.67
C GLU A 69 15.56 -3.35 -4.83
N ASN A 70 14.61 -4.14 -4.33
CA ASN A 70 13.31 -3.63 -3.87
C ASN A 70 13.32 -3.20 -2.41
N ILE A 71 13.98 -3.93 -1.52
CA ILE A 71 14.06 -3.56 -0.09
C ILE A 71 14.79 -2.21 0.08
N PRO A 72 15.96 -1.97 -0.56
CA PRO A 72 16.58 -0.65 -0.50
C PRO A 72 15.68 0.45 -1.07
N GLN A 73 14.89 0.15 -2.11
CA GLN A 73 13.95 1.13 -2.63
C GLN A 73 12.86 1.47 -1.62
N ALA A 74 12.28 0.50 -0.92
CA ALA A 74 11.30 0.78 0.13
C ALA A 74 11.87 1.66 1.24
N VAL A 75 13.12 1.43 1.63
CA VAL A 75 13.83 2.30 2.59
C VAL A 75 14.01 3.70 2.02
N ARG A 76 14.39 3.88 0.75
CA ARG A 76 14.50 5.22 0.12
C ARG A 76 13.16 5.95 0.11
N ASP A 77 12.08 5.24 -0.23
CA ASP A 77 10.73 5.82 -0.25
C ASP A 77 10.30 6.26 1.16
N GLY A 78 10.69 5.51 2.19
CA GLY A 78 10.47 5.85 3.59
C GLY A 78 11.25 7.09 4.04
N VAL A 79 12.52 7.20 3.62
CA VAL A 79 13.36 8.40 3.83
C VAL A 79 12.72 9.61 3.14
N LEU A 80 12.35 9.46 1.87
CA LEU A 80 11.69 10.52 1.10
C LEU A 80 10.39 10.99 1.78
N THR A 81 9.58 10.03 2.25
CA THR A 81 8.35 10.32 3.00
C THR A 81 8.63 11.18 4.22
N ALA A 82 9.66 10.85 5.00
CA ALA A 82 10.04 11.65 6.17
C ALA A 82 10.51 13.06 5.79
N LEU A 83 11.36 13.20 4.77
CA LEU A 83 11.88 14.48 4.33
C LEU A 83 10.76 15.40 3.83
N VAL A 84 9.89 14.88 2.96
CA VAL A 84 8.75 15.64 2.41
C VAL A 84 7.76 16.02 3.51
N SER A 85 7.47 15.11 4.45
CA SER A 85 6.56 15.39 5.58
C SER A 85 7.07 16.51 6.50
N LEU A 86 8.39 16.65 6.62
CA LEU A 86 9.05 17.61 7.50
C LEU A 86 9.48 18.89 6.78
N ASP A 87 9.07 19.08 5.52
CA ASP A 87 9.43 20.21 4.64
C ASP A 87 10.96 20.38 4.51
N GLU A 88 11.67 19.25 4.41
CA GLU A 88 13.12 19.20 4.26
C GLU A 88 13.51 19.09 2.78
N GLU A 89 14.60 19.77 2.41
CA GLU A 89 15.16 19.67 1.07
C GLU A 89 15.58 18.23 0.72
N VAL A 90 15.09 17.73 -0.42
CA VAL A 90 15.19 16.31 -0.84
C VAL A 90 16.45 16.01 -1.65
N ALA A 91 16.95 16.98 -2.44
CA ALA A 91 17.83 16.76 -3.59
C ALA A 91 19.12 15.97 -3.27
N ASP A 92 19.80 16.25 -2.15
CA ASP A 92 21.08 15.60 -1.81
C ASP A 92 20.97 14.52 -0.73
N LYS A 93 19.84 14.45 0.00
CA LYS A 93 19.71 13.64 1.23
C LYS A 93 19.19 12.23 0.99
N VAL A 94 18.45 11.98 -0.09
CA VAL A 94 17.89 10.63 -0.40
C VAL A 94 18.95 9.72 -1.05
N ALA A 95 19.98 10.29 -1.68
CA ALA A 95 20.98 9.54 -2.42
C ALA A 95 21.89 8.66 -1.53
N LYS A 96 22.09 9.03 -0.25
CA LYS A 96 22.92 8.30 0.70
C LYS A 96 22.17 8.00 1.99
N PHE A 97 21.99 6.71 2.27
CA PHE A 97 21.40 6.27 3.54
C PHE A 97 22.25 6.69 4.74
N SER A 98 21.58 7.14 5.80
CA SER A 98 22.19 7.32 7.12
C SER A 98 22.81 6.02 7.65
N ARG A 99 23.71 6.10 8.63
CA ARG A 99 24.35 4.89 9.22
C ARG A 99 23.29 3.89 9.72
N ILE A 100 22.21 4.40 10.32
CA ILE A 100 21.10 3.59 10.82
C ILE A 100 20.35 2.94 9.65
N ASN A 101 19.96 3.71 8.63
CA ASN A 101 19.23 3.17 7.48
C ASN A 101 20.07 2.19 6.62
N ARG A 102 21.40 2.32 6.60
CA ARG A 102 22.27 1.28 6.02
C ARG A 102 22.19 -0.04 6.78
N GLY A 103 22.16 0.03 8.11
CA GLY A 103 21.95 -1.15 8.98
C GLY A 103 20.58 -1.77 8.76
N LEU A 104 19.53 -0.95 8.66
CA LEU A 104 18.17 -1.40 8.34
C LEU A 104 18.11 -2.14 7.00
N VAL A 105 18.71 -1.56 5.94
CA VAL A 105 18.76 -2.22 4.62
C VAL A 105 19.43 -3.58 4.70
N ALA A 106 20.60 -3.66 5.35
CA ALA A 106 21.33 -4.92 5.47
C ALA A 106 20.51 -5.98 6.24
N ALA A 107 19.87 -5.60 7.34
CA ALA A 107 19.04 -6.49 8.15
C ALA A 107 17.78 -6.94 7.38
N ALA A 108 17.05 -6.00 6.78
CA ALA A 108 15.81 -6.29 6.04
C ALA A 108 16.07 -7.14 4.79
N VAL A 109 17.18 -6.92 4.08
CA VAL A 109 17.61 -7.76 2.95
C VAL A 109 17.92 -9.18 3.41
N ALA A 110 18.73 -9.34 4.47
CA ALA A 110 19.10 -10.65 4.98
C ALA A 110 17.88 -11.45 5.47
N ASP A 111 17.00 -10.80 6.21
CA ASP A 111 15.78 -11.40 6.76
C ASP A 111 14.80 -11.81 5.64
N THR A 112 14.55 -10.92 4.68
CA THR A 112 13.69 -11.24 3.52
C THR A 112 14.27 -12.37 2.67
N GLN A 113 15.59 -12.39 2.45
CA GLN A 113 16.25 -13.49 1.74
C GLN A 113 16.11 -14.82 2.49
N ALA A 114 16.26 -14.81 3.81
CA ALA A 114 16.09 -16.01 4.63
C ALA A 114 14.66 -16.56 4.53
N ASP A 115 13.65 -15.70 4.61
CA ASP A 115 12.24 -16.07 4.44
C ASP A 115 11.97 -16.71 3.07
N LEU A 116 12.44 -16.09 1.98
CA LEU A 116 12.24 -16.60 0.63
C LEU A 116 13.01 -17.92 0.39
N LEU A 117 14.24 -18.03 0.89
CA LEU A 117 15.01 -19.27 0.81
C LEU A 117 14.34 -20.42 1.59
N ALA A 118 13.69 -20.12 2.71
CA ALA A 118 12.93 -21.11 3.45
C ALA A 118 11.77 -21.67 2.61
N VAL A 119 11.14 -20.85 1.77
CA VAL A 119 10.10 -21.30 0.83
C VAL A 119 10.65 -22.33 -0.16
N THR A 120 11.73 -22.01 -0.86
CA THR A 120 12.29 -22.88 -1.90
C THR A 120 12.85 -24.18 -1.32
N LYS A 121 13.51 -24.13 -0.16
CA LYS A 121 13.94 -25.33 0.59
C LYS A 121 12.76 -26.23 0.97
N ASN A 122 11.64 -25.63 1.39
CA ASN A 122 10.42 -26.39 1.71
C ASN A 122 9.83 -27.06 0.47
N VAL A 123 9.77 -26.36 -0.67
CA VAL A 123 9.32 -26.92 -1.95
C VAL A 123 10.23 -28.09 -2.35
N GLU A 124 11.55 -27.92 -2.31
CA GLU A 124 12.50 -28.98 -2.64
C GLU A 124 12.28 -30.26 -1.82
N ARG A 125 12.18 -30.10 -0.48
CA ARG A 125 11.96 -31.22 0.45
C ARG A 125 10.66 -31.95 0.15
N ARG A 126 9.59 -31.21 -0.17
CA ARG A 126 8.28 -31.78 -0.53
C ARG A 126 8.32 -32.52 -1.86
N VAL A 127 8.92 -31.94 -2.90
CA VAL A 127 9.06 -32.60 -4.20
C VAL A 127 9.83 -33.92 -4.04
N ARG A 128 10.96 -33.89 -3.33
CA ARG A 128 11.76 -35.09 -3.04
C ARG A 128 10.97 -36.16 -2.29
N THR A 129 10.16 -35.77 -1.31
CA THR A 129 9.32 -36.69 -0.52
C THR A 129 8.19 -37.28 -1.36
N ALA A 130 7.50 -36.45 -2.15
CA ALA A 130 6.42 -36.89 -3.03
C ALA A 130 6.91 -37.90 -4.07
N VAL A 131 8.04 -37.62 -4.74
CA VAL A 131 8.66 -38.55 -5.70
C VAL A 131 8.96 -39.90 -5.06
N ARG A 132 9.58 -39.91 -3.88
CA ARG A 132 9.88 -41.16 -3.16
C ARG A 132 8.63 -41.95 -2.80
N GLN A 133 7.62 -41.29 -2.25
CA GLN A 133 6.41 -41.96 -1.77
C GLN A 133 5.54 -42.49 -2.91
N VAL A 134 5.28 -41.70 -3.95
CA VAL A 134 4.44 -42.12 -5.08
C VAL A 134 5.08 -43.28 -5.83
N THR A 135 6.39 -43.23 -6.01
CA THR A 135 7.15 -44.33 -6.64
C THR A 135 7.00 -45.63 -5.84
N ALA A 136 7.12 -45.58 -4.51
CA ALA A 136 6.95 -46.74 -3.64
C ALA A 136 5.50 -47.23 -3.53
N GLU A 137 4.51 -46.32 -3.54
CA GLU A 137 3.08 -46.64 -3.55
C GLU A 137 2.67 -47.33 -4.85
N SER A 138 3.08 -46.79 -6.01
CA SER A 138 2.79 -47.38 -7.32
C SER A 138 3.43 -48.75 -7.48
N MET A 139 4.69 -48.94 -7.06
CA MET A 139 5.33 -50.26 -7.09
C MET A 139 4.56 -51.28 -6.23
N ARG A 140 4.21 -50.94 -4.99
CA ARG A 140 3.44 -51.84 -4.11
C ARG A 140 2.07 -52.19 -4.68
N ALA A 141 1.37 -51.20 -5.24
CA ALA A 141 0.03 -51.38 -5.81
C ALA A 141 0.03 -52.22 -7.10
N ASN A 142 1.07 -52.11 -7.91
CA ASN A 142 1.21 -52.91 -9.12
C ASN A 142 1.70 -54.34 -8.83
N MET A 143 2.59 -54.51 -7.83
CA MET A 143 3.00 -55.83 -7.35
C MET A 143 1.83 -56.65 -6.79
N SER A 144 0.93 -56.05 -6.00
CA SER A 144 -0.23 -56.77 -5.45
C SER A 144 -1.24 -57.21 -6.50
N LYS A 145 -1.29 -56.51 -7.64
CA LYS A 145 -2.15 -56.83 -8.79
C LYS A 145 -1.50 -57.78 -9.80
N GLY A 146 -0.26 -58.22 -9.57
CA GLY A 146 0.50 -59.02 -10.53
C GLY A 146 0.86 -58.27 -11.83
N ILE A 147 0.73 -56.94 -11.84
CA ILE A 147 1.01 -56.11 -13.00
C ILE A 147 2.50 -55.79 -13.00
N ASN A 148 3.26 -56.47 -13.87
CA ASN A 148 4.68 -56.17 -14.13
C ASN A 148 4.89 -55.28 -15.38
N GLY A 149 3.80 -54.80 -15.99
CA GLY A 149 3.84 -53.97 -17.18
C GLY A 149 4.44 -52.59 -16.89
N ARG A 150 5.65 -52.33 -17.43
CA ARG A 150 6.40 -51.07 -17.24
C ARG A 150 5.59 -49.82 -17.57
N ARG A 151 4.76 -49.87 -18.63
CA ARG A 151 3.94 -48.74 -19.08
C ARG A 151 2.81 -48.39 -18.11
N THR A 152 2.20 -49.38 -17.45
CA THR A 152 1.10 -49.15 -16.51
C THR A 152 1.59 -48.52 -15.20
N ILE A 153 2.71 -49.06 -14.66
CA ILE A 153 3.38 -48.51 -13.47
C ILE A 153 3.76 -47.05 -13.69
N SER A 154 4.22 -46.74 -14.91
CA SER A 154 4.62 -45.41 -15.34
C SER A 154 3.49 -44.39 -15.28
N THR A 155 2.35 -44.74 -15.86
CA THR A 155 1.16 -43.90 -15.88
C THR A 155 0.62 -43.67 -14.47
N ASP A 156 0.63 -44.71 -13.62
CA ASP A 156 0.20 -44.62 -12.22
C ASP A 156 1.08 -43.67 -11.39
N ILE A 157 2.41 -43.71 -11.60
CA ILE A 157 3.34 -42.80 -10.91
C ILE A 157 3.10 -41.36 -11.33
N LEU A 158 2.93 -41.09 -12.63
CA LEU A 158 2.65 -39.73 -13.12
C LEU A 158 1.32 -39.19 -12.57
N ALA A 159 0.27 -40.02 -12.56
CA ALA A 159 -1.02 -39.64 -11.98
C ALA A 159 -0.92 -39.39 -10.47
N GLY A 160 -0.19 -40.24 -9.74
CA GLY A 160 0.06 -40.09 -8.31
C GLY A 160 0.88 -38.85 -7.98
N LEU A 161 1.88 -38.51 -8.80
CA LEU A 161 2.70 -37.31 -8.66
C LEU A 161 1.87 -36.06 -8.87
N ARG A 162 1.07 -35.99 -9.93
CA ARG A 162 0.17 -34.85 -10.19
C ARG A 162 -0.81 -34.63 -9.05
N LYS A 163 -1.41 -35.69 -8.54
CA LYS A 163 -2.32 -35.61 -7.39
C LYS A 163 -1.58 -35.12 -6.14
N LYS A 164 -0.49 -35.81 -5.77
CA LYS A 164 0.23 -35.54 -4.51
C LYS A 164 0.95 -34.19 -4.52
N LEU A 165 1.50 -33.75 -5.65
CA LEU A 165 2.14 -32.44 -5.79
C LEU A 165 1.12 -31.33 -6.00
N GLY A 166 0.06 -31.57 -6.76
CA GLY A 166 -1.07 -30.66 -6.87
C GLY A 166 -1.66 -30.32 -5.49
N ASP A 167 -1.77 -31.31 -4.61
CA ASP A 167 -2.27 -31.11 -3.25
C ASP A 167 -1.19 -30.54 -2.30
N SER A 168 0.06 -31.02 -2.37
CA SER A 168 1.12 -30.70 -1.39
C SER A 168 1.98 -29.47 -1.70
N VAL A 169 2.13 -29.08 -2.97
CA VAL A 169 2.85 -27.86 -3.38
C VAL A 169 1.93 -26.65 -3.23
N ASN A 170 0.63 -26.80 -3.48
CA ASN A 170 -0.37 -25.73 -3.36
C ASN A 170 -0.91 -25.50 -1.92
N THR A 171 -0.45 -26.19 -0.88
CA THR A 171 -0.99 -25.99 0.49
C THR A 171 0.06 -26.09 1.61
N GLY A 172 1.33 -25.91 1.27
CA GLY A 172 2.41 -26.55 2.01
C GLY A 172 3.27 -25.72 2.96
N ILE A 173 3.17 -24.40 2.97
CA ILE A 173 4.02 -23.59 3.86
C ILE A 173 3.30 -23.40 5.18
N ILE A 174 3.93 -23.81 6.28
CA ILE A 174 3.43 -23.59 7.63
C ILE A 174 4.20 -22.38 8.17
N ASP A 175 3.49 -21.31 8.50
CA ASP A 175 4.11 -20.15 9.17
C ASP A 175 4.30 -20.41 10.68
N ALA A 176 4.95 -19.46 11.37
CA ALA A 176 5.18 -19.56 12.82
C ALA A 176 3.88 -19.69 13.64
N ALA A 177 2.72 -19.31 13.07
CA ALA A 177 1.39 -19.42 13.67
C ALA A 177 0.64 -20.71 13.28
N GLY A 178 1.29 -21.63 12.56
CA GLY A 178 0.71 -22.92 12.18
C GLY A 178 -0.23 -22.89 10.96
N ARG A 179 -0.36 -21.74 10.27
CA ARG A 179 -1.26 -21.60 9.11
C ARG A 179 -0.63 -22.16 7.85
N ARG A 180 -1.46 -22.79 7.00
CA ARG A 180 -1.02 -23.40 5.73
C ARG A 180 -1.21 -22.46 4.55
N TRP A 181 -0.16 -22.27 3.76
CA TRP A 181 -0.13 -21.34 2.65
C TRP A 181 0.33 -21.97 1.33
N LYS A 182 -0.22 -21.45 0.24
CA LYS A 182 0.35 -21.57 -1.11
C LYS A 182 1.66 -20.78 -1.17
N PRO A 183 2.74 -21.29 -1.82
CA PRO A 183 3.99 -20.57 -1.95
C PRO A 183 3.85 -19.17 -2.50
N GLU A 184 3.08 -19.00 -3.57
CA GLU A 184 2.84 -17.70 -4.19
C GLU A 184 2.11 -16.72 -3.26
N VAL A 185 1.16 -17.20 -2.45
CA VAL A 185 0.40 -16.36 -1.51
C VAL A 185 1.26 -15.97 -0.31
N TYR A 186 2.08 -16.90 0.19
CA TYR A 186 3.03 -16.60 1.27
C TYR A 186 4.08 -15.59 0.82
N VAL A 187 4.67 -15.79 -0.37
CA VAL A 187 5.67 -14.88 -0.95
C VAL A 187 5.08 -13.50 -1.17
N GLU A 188 3.85 -13.40 -1.70
CA GLU A 188 3.15 -12.12 -1.83
C GLU A 188 2.99 -11.44 -0.46
N MET A 189 2.44 -12.15 0.51
CA MET A 189 2.18 -11.62 1.85
C MET A 189 3.45 -11.17 2.57
N VAL A 190 4.49 -12.01 2.58
CA VAL A 190 5.75 -11.72 3.29
C VAL A 190 6.47 -10.54 2.64
N THR A 191 6.55 -10.50 1.30
CA THR A 191 7.24 -9.39 0.62
C THR A 191 6.51 -8.06 0.76
N ARG A 192 5.17 -8.04 0.70
CA ARG A 192 4.39 -6.82 1.00
C ARG A 192 4.65 -6.33 2.41
N THR A 193 4.63 -7.26 3.38
CA THR A 193 4.88 -6.94 4.79
C THR A 193 6.28 -6.36 5.00
N LYS A 194 7.32 -7.04 4.49
CA LYS A 194 8.72 -6.59 4.64
C LYS A 194 8.98 -5.25 3.96
N MET A 195 8.38 -5.00 2.81
CA MET A 195 8.47 -3.71 2.12
C MET A 195 7.81 -2.59 2.93
N ALA A 196 6.58 -2.81 3.42
CA ALA A 196 5.85 -1.83 4.23
C ALA A 196 6.51 -1.57 5.60
N GLU A 197 7.09 -2.61 6.21
CA GLU A 197 7.89 -2.49 7.43
C GLU A 197 9.18 -1.70 7.18
N SER A 198 9.93 -2.04 6.13
CA SER A 198 11.17 -1.33 5.75
C SER A 198 10.93 0.15 5.46
N HIS A 199 9.83 0.48 4.78
CA HIS A 199 9.40 1.85 4.53
C HIS A 199 9.14 2.60 5.85
N ARG A 200 8.29 2.04 6.72
CA ARG A 200 7.92 2.67 8.01
C ARG A 200 9.13 2.86 8.93
N GLU A 201 9.94 1.83 9.11
CA GLU A 201 11.15 1.90 9.94
C GLU A 201 12.12 2.97 9.41
N ALA A 202 12.31 3.06 8.09
CA ALA A 202 13.14 4.09 7.50
C ALA A 202 12.59 5.50 7.74
N THR A 203 11.26 5.67 7.62
CA THR A 203 10.58 6.92 7.96
C THR A 203 10.79 7.30 9.42
N PHE A 204 10.70 6.35 10.36
CA PHE A 204 10.91 6.61 11.79
C PHE A 204 12.35 6.98 12.10
N ASN A 205 13.32 6.26 11.53
CA ASN A 205 14.74 6.55 11.72
C ASN A 205 15.09 7.98 11.29
N GLU A 206 14.58 8.43 10.14
CA GLU A 206 14.81 9.81 9.67
C GLU A 206 14.04 10.85 10.50
N ALA A 207 12.81 10.55 10.91
CA ALA A 207 12.02 11.43 11.77
C ALA A 207 12.72 11.68 13.11
N ILE A 208 13.09 10.61 13.81
CA ILE A 208 13.74 10.67 15.12
C ILE A 208 15.09 11.37 15.02
N GLY A 209 15.88 11.06 13.99
CA GLY A 209 17.15 11.74 13.73
C GLY A 209 17.01 13.26 13.53
N ARG A 210 15.82 13.73 13.13
CA ARG A 210 15.48 15.14 12.93
C ARG A 210 14.69 15.76 14.09
N ARG A 211 14.56 15.04 15.21
CA ARG A 211 13.78 15.43 16.39
C ARG A 211 12.28 15.59 16.10
N ALA A 212 11.75 14.82 15.15
CA ALA A 212 10.32 14.65 14.95
C ALA A 212 9.90 13.33 15.63
N TYR A 213 9.19 13.45 16.75
CA TYR A 213 8.88 12.32 17.64
C TYR A 213 7.46 11.79 17.50
N TYR A 214 6.69 12.36 16.59
CA TYR A 214 5.31 11.99 16.36
C TYR A 214 5.09 11.71 14.88
N GLY A 215 4.03 10.98 14.58
CA GLY A 215 3.59 10.75 13.21
C GLY A 215 2.07 10.70 13.12
N ARG A 216 1.54 11.04 11.96
CA ARG A 216 0.13 10.89 11.62
C ARG A 216 -0.03 9.67 10.72
N ILE A 217 -0.96 8.77 11.08
CA ILE A 217 -1.33 7.65 10.24
C ILE A 217 -2.14 8.17 9.05
N SER A 218 -1.82 7.73 7.84
CA SER A 218 -2.53 8.17 6.62
C SER A 218 -4.02 7.82 6.65
N ARG A 219 -4.81 8.49 5.80
CA ARG A 219 -6.23 8.19 5.61
C ARG A 219 -6.44 7.69 4.19
N HIS A 220 -7.15 6.57 4.03
CA HIS A 220 -7.52 6.06 2.72
C HIS A 220 -8.87 5.32 2.72
N GLY A 221 -9.68 5.48 3.79
CA GLY A 221 -11.01 4.90 3.86
C GLY A 221 -11.00 3.38 4.00
N ALA A 222 -10.17 2.85 4.91
CA ALA A 222 -10.14 1.43 5.19
C ALA A 222 -11.53 0.88 5.61
N ALA A 223 -11.87 -0.31 5.14
CA ALA A 223 -13.12 -0.99 5.51
C ALA A 223 -12.96 -1.85 6.77
N ASP A 224 -11.74 -2.27 7.10
CA ASP A 224 -11.41 -3.14 8.22
C ASP A 224 -11.14 -2.35 9.52
N ALA A 225 -10.56 -3.01 10.52
CA ALA A 225 -10.25 -2.41 11.81
C ALA A 225 -9.24 -1.25 11.72
N CYS A 226 -8.47 -1.14 10.63
CA CYS A 226 -7.50 -0.06 10.46
C CYS A 226 -8.16 1.31 10.39
N ARG A 227 -9.43 1.39 9.98
CA ARG A 227 -10.18 2.64 9.91
C ARG A 227 -10.19 3.41 11.22
N ASN A 228 -10.14 2.68 12.34
CA ASN A 228 -10.14 3.27 13.68
C ASN A 228 -8.86 4.07 13.93
N TRP A 229 -7.77 3.74 13.23
CA TRP A 229 -6.44 4.36 13.39
C TRP A 229 -6.16 5.46 12.37
N GLU A 230 -7.01 5.61 11.36
CA GLU A 230 -6.82 6.59 10.28
C GLU A 230 -6.77 8.03 10.79
N GLY A 231 -5.70 8.75 10.43
CA GLY A 231 -5.50 10.14 10.85
C GLY A 231 -5.12 10.34 12.32
N ARG A 232 -5.02 9.28 13.13
CA ARG A 232 -4.56 9.40 14.52
C ARG A 232 -3.08 9.81 14.56
N ILE A 233 -2.75 10.60 15.57
CA ILE A 233 -1.37 10.94 15.91
C ILE A 233 -0.83 9.85 16.85
N VAL A 234 0.39 9.41 16.58
CA VAL A 234 1.09 8.37 17.33
C VAL A 234 2.49 8.86 17.70
N LYS A 235 3.01 8.38 18.83
CA LYS A 235 4.40 8.61 19.22
C LYS A 235 5.32 7.63 18.52
N LEU A 236 6.42 8.12 17.97
CA LEU A 236 7.49 7.31 17.37
C LEU A 236 8.51 6.83 18.40
N VAL A 237 8.57 7.51 19.55
CA VAL A 237 9.38 7.12 20.73
C VAL A 237 8.49 7.09 21.97
N ARG A 238 8.75 6.17 22.91
CA ARG A 238 7.87 5.91 24.06
C ARG A 238 7.76 7.10 25.01
N ASP A 239 8.87 7.81 25.14
CA ASP A 239 9.17 8.93 26.02
C ASP A 239 8.79 10.30 25.43
N ALA A 240 8.21 10.35 24.23
CA ALA A 240 7.67 11.60 23.69
C ALA A 240 6.54 12.15 24.59
N PRO A 241 6.46 13.48 24.80
CA PRO A 241 5.42 14.09 25.63
C PRO A 241 4.00 13.93 25.04
N GLY A 242 2.97 14.35 25.79
CA GLY A 242 1.56 14.30 25.37
C GLY A 242 0.87 12.93 25.56
N ASP A 243 -0.45 12.91 25.43
CA ASP A 243 -1.28 11.70 25.59
C ASP A 243 -1.61 11.06 24.22
N TYR A 244 -0.57 10.57 23.56
CA TYR A 244 -0.70 9.88 22.27
C TYR A 244 -0.22 8.43 22.40
N PRO A 245 -0.86 7.47 21.70
CA PRO A 245 -0.45 6.08 21.74
C PRO A 245 0.93 5.90 21.11
N TYR A 246 1.77 5.07 21.72
CA TYR A 246 3.06 4.70 21.16
C TYR A 246 2.89 3.69 20.03
N ILE A 247 3.55 3.94 18.90
CA ILE A 247 3.38 3.15 17.68
C ILE A 247 3.75 1.66 17.85
N GLY A 248 4.72 1.36 18.71
CA GLY A 248 5.16 -0.01 18.99
C GLY A 248 4.17 -0.83 19.81
N ASP A 249 3.26 -0.17 20.55
CA ASP A 249 2.25 -0.83 21.39
C ASP A 249 0.91 -1.02 20.64
N LEU A 250 0.82 -0.56 19.39
CA LEU A 250 -0.41 -0.67 18.62
C LEU A 250 -0.74 -2.13 18.31
N PRO A 251 -2.03 -2.52 18.39
CA PRO A 251 -2.43 -3.88 18.10
C PRO A 251 -2.22 -4.22 16.62
N ARG A 252 -1.24 -5.09 16.34
CA ARG A 252 -0.90 -5.57 14.97
C ARG A 252 -2.07 -6.19 14.20
N ARG A 253 -3.09 -6.65 14.92
CA ARG A 253 -4.33 -7.21 14.35
C ARG A 253 -5.31 -6.14 13.88
N GLU A 254 -5.14 -4.89 14.31
CA GLU A 254 -5.98 -3.76 13.92
C GLU A 254 -5.28 -2.76 13.00
N ILE A 255 -3.96 -2.60 13.08
CA ILE A 255 -3.20 -1.67 12.24
C ILE A 255 -1.83 -2.25 11.87
N PHE A 256 -1.33 -1.88 10.69
CA PHE A 256 -0.06 -2.38 10.14
C PHE A 256 0.00 -3.92 9.98
N HIS A 257 -1.14 -4.54 9.69
CA HIS A 257 -1.24 -5.94 9.29
C HIS A 257 -0.70 -6.15 7.86
N PRO A 258 -0.50 -7.40 7.38
CA PRO A 258 0.14 -7.68 6.08
C PRO A 258 -0.48 -7.02 4.83
N ASN A 259 -1.76 -6.66 4.89
CA ASN A 259 -2.48 -6.01 3.78
C ASN A 259 -2.73 -4.52 4.03
N CYS A 260 -2.21 -3.98 5.13
CA CYS A 260 -2.36 -2.58 5.50
C CYS A 260 -1.60 -1.70 4.51
N ARG A 261 -2.26 -0.65 4.01
CA ARG A 261 -1.66 0.36 3.12
C ARG A 261 -1.29 1.64 3.88
N HIS A 262 -1.49 1.67 5.19
CA HIS A 262 -1.25 2.87 5.98
C HIS A 262 0.24 3.17 6.06
N VAL A 263 0.57 4.41 5.71
CA VAL A 263 1.88 5.00 5.95
C VAL A 263 1.79 5.95 7.12
N VAL A 264 2.94 6.30 7.67
CA VAL A 264 3.04 7.27 8.76
C VAL A 264 3.81 8.46 8.25
N SER A 265 3.21 9.64 8.35
CA SER A 265 3.85 10.91 8.01
C SER A 265 4.40 11.54 9.28
N PRO A 266 5.72 11.73 9.42
CA PRO A 266 6.31 12.36 10.59
C PRO A 266 5.88 13.81 10.77
N ILE A 267 5.73 14.22 12.03
CA ILE A 267 5.34 15.58 12.41
C ILE A 267 6.22 16.03 13.59
N ARG A 268 6.60 17.31 13.60
CA ARG A 268 7.43 17.88 14.69
C ARG A 268 6.58 18.19 15.92
N ASP A 269 5.45 18.84 15.70
CA ASP A 269 4.55 19.28 16.75
C ASP A 269 3.12 18.77 16.46
N PRO A 270 2.60 17.87 17.32
CA PRO A 270 1.22 17.41 17.25
C PRO A 270 0.17 18.51 17.35
N HIS A 271 0.46 19.60 18.08
CA HIS A 271 -0.50 20.69 18.28
C HIS A 271 -0.71 21.52 17.00
N LEU A 272 0.26 21.51 16.09
CA LEU A 272 0.09 22.06 14.75
C LEU A 272 -0.89 21.23 13.90
N LEU A 273 -1.22 20.00 14.31
CA LEU A 273 -2.21 19.14 13.65
C LEU A 273 -3.50 18.94 14.44
N SER A 274 -3.54 19.16 15.76
CA SER A 274 -4.79 19.11 16.53
C SER A 274 -5.76 20.20 16.06
N ASN A 275 -5.23 21.35 15.63
CA ASN A 275 -6.00 22.40 14.98
C ASN A 275 -6.60 21.99 13.63
N ALA A 276 -6.13 20.90 12.99
CA ALA A 276 -6.63 20.52 11.67
C ALA A 276 -7.83 19.56 11.72
N ALA A 277 -7.86 18.67 12.71
CA ALA A 277 -8.92 17.66 12.86
C ALA A 277 -10.09 18.17 13.73
N GLU A 278 -9.85 19.11 14.65
CA GLU A 278 -10.91 19.79 15.43
C GLU A 278 -11.53 20.98 14.69
N ASN A 279 -10.88 21.51 13.65
CA ASN A 279 -11.41 22.64 12.89
C ASN A 279 -11.87 22.28 11.46
N THR A 280 -12.08 21.01 11.09
CA THR A 280 -12.76 20.75 9.80
C THR A 280 -14.16 21.36 9.80
N LEU A 281 -14.73 21.59 8.62
CA LEU A 281 -16.06 22.18 8.52
C LEU A 281 -17.07 21.32 9.32
N PRO A 282 -17.78 21.88 10.32
CA PRO A 282 -18.74 21.09 11.09
C PRO A 282 -19.81 20.49 10.19
N SER A 283 -20.15 19.22 10.43
CA SER A 283 -21.10 18.45 9.61
C SER A 283 -20.77 18.42 8.11
N TYR A 284 -19.48 18.41 7.74
CA TYR A 284 -19.04 18.39 6.32
C TYR A 284 -19.64 17.22 5.52
N GLU A 285 -19.95 16.09 6.17
CA GLU A 285 -20.56 14.90 5.53
C GLU A 285 -21.93 15.22 4.92
N ASN A 286 -22.63 16.21 5.49
CA ASN A 286 -23.93 16.69 5.03
C ASN A 286 -23.84 17.99 4.23
N ALA A 287 -22.62 18.45 3.89
CA ALA A 287 -22.41 19.72 3.22
C ALA A 287 -23.15 19.81 1.88
N ARG A 288 -23.82 20.94 1.64
CA ARG A 288 -24.64 21.16 0.43
C ARG A 288 -24.12 22.32 -0.41
N ILE A 289 -24.01 22.08 -1.70
CA ILE A 289 -23.67 23.09 -2.72
C ILE A 289 -24.81 23.10 -3.74
N SER A 290 -25.52 24.22 -3.86
CA SER A 290 -26.61 24.35 -4.83
C SER A 290 -26.09 24.67 -6.24
N GLU A 291 -26.82 24.20 -7.25
CA GLU A 291 -26.57 24.52 -8.66
C GLU A 291 -26.56 26.03 -8.90
N ASP A 292 -27.54 26.75 -8.36
CA ASP A 292 -27.64 28.22 -8.45
C ASP A 292 -26.37 28.92 -7.96
N LYS A 293 -25.68 28.33 -6.98
CA LYS A 293 -24.48 28.94 -6.42
C LYS A 293 -23.25 28.77 -7.31
N LEU A 294 -23.12 27.63 -7.97
CA LEU A 294 -22.04 27.35 -8.90
C LEU A 294 -22.42 27.78 -10.32
N ALA A 295 -23.27 27.01 -10.99
CA ALA A 295 -23.70 27.24 -12.37
C ALA A 295 -24.49 28.55 -12.53
N GLY A 296 -25.31 28.94 -11.55
CA GLY A 296 -26.11 30.17 -11.62
C GLY A 296 -25.33 31.45 -11.31
N TYR A 297 -24.25 31.37 -10.53
CA TYR A 297 -23.52 32.54 -10.00
C TYR A 297 -22.00 32.49 -10.21
N ALA A 298 -21.29 31.54 -9.60
CA ALA A 298 -19.82 31.58 -9.52
C ALA A 298 -19.12 31.25 -10.85
N LEU A 299 -19.74 30.38 -11.65
CA LEU A 299 -19.24 29.93 -12.95
C LEU A 299 -20.00 30.56 -14.12
N ASN A 300 -20.99 31.42 -13.85
CA ASN A 300 -21.84 32.04 -14.86
C ASN A 300 -21.21 33.35 -15.41
N PRO A 301 -20.73 33.38 -16.67
CA PRO A 301 -20.17 34.59 -17.26
C PRO A 301 -21.23 35.69 -17.52
N ALA A 302 -22.51 35.32 -17.59
CA ALA A 302 -23.61 36.27 -17.79
C ALA A 302 -24.10 36.90 -16.46
N HIS A 303 -23.63 36.43 -15.29
CA HIS A 303 -24.07 36.97 -14.02
C HIS A 303 -23.45 38.35 -13.74
N ILE A 304 -24.27 39.37 -13.52
CA ILE A 304 -23.86 40.79 -13.38
C ILE A 304 -22.71 40.96 -12.35
N VAL A 305 -22.80 40.25 -11.22
CA VAL A 305 -21.82 40.28 -10.12
C VAL A 305 -20.81 39.12 -10.19
N GLY A 306 -21.18 38.01 -10.83
CA GLY A 306 -20.48 36.72 -10.75
C GLY A 306 -19.49 36.51 -11.91
N LYS A 307 -19.67 37.25 -13.01
CA LYS A 307 -18.88 37.17 -14.24
C LYS A 307 -17.37 37.17 -14.01
N ASN A 308 -16.86 38.00 -13.10
CA ASN A 308 -15.42 38.09 -12.84
C ASN A 308 -14.88 36.81 -12.19
N LYS A 309 -15.68 36.13 -11.36
CA LYS A 309 -15.32 34.82 -10.78
C LYS A 309 -15.34 33.75 -11.87
N ALA A 310 -16.37 33.74 -12.71
CA ALA A 310 -16.52 32.78 -13.80
C ALA A 310 -15.29 32.81 -14.73
N VAL A 311 -14.85 34.00 -15.13
CA VAL A 311 -13.65 34.19 -15.96
C VAL A 311 -12.40 33.64 -15.28
N VAL A 312 -12.23 33.86 -13.97
CA VAL A 312 -11.05 33.38 -13.22
C VAL A 312 -11.08 31.86 -13.05
N PHE A 313 -12.23 31.27 -12.74
CA PHE A 313 -12.37 29.81 -12.62
C PHE A 313 -12.13 29.09 -13.94
N GLU A 314 -12.70 29.60 -15.03
CA GLU A 314 -12.53 29.01 -16.35
C GLU A 314 -11.10 29.17 -16.82
N LYS A 315 -10.51 30.37 -16.66
CA LYS A 315 -9.11 30.59 -17.00
C LYS A 315 -8.22 29.69 -16.16
N VAL A 316 -8.18 29.84 -14.85
CA VAL A 316 -7.19 29.21 -13.97
C VAL A 316 -7.39 27.70 -13.90
N LEU A 317 -8.58 27.24 -13.54
CA LEU A 317 -8.85 25.82 -13.27
C LEU A 317 -9.58 25.10 -14.41
N GLY A 318 -10.20 25.81 -15.35
CA GLY A 318 -10.97 25.17 -16.43
C GLY A 318 -12.40 24.79 -16.04
N TYR A 319 -12.92 25.32 -14.93
CA TYR A 319 -14.32 25.11 -14.54
C TYR A 319 -15.23 26.21 -15.13
N ASN A 320 -16.37 25.81 -15.67
CA ASN A 320 -17.41 26.66 -16.25
C ASN A 320 -18.80 26.06 -15.99
N VAL A 321 -19.85 26.69 -16.54
CA VAL A 321 -21.24 26.25 -16.36
C VAL A 321 -21.49 24.82 -16.81
N ASN A 322 -20.68 24.25 -17.72
CA ASN A 322 -20.92 22.90 -18.26
C ASN A 322 -20.32 21.78 -17.40
N ASN A 323 -19.35 22.07 -16.53
CA ASN A 323 -18.68 21.08 -15.67
C ASN A 323 -18.72 21.45 -14.18
N TRP A 324 -19.75 22.20 -13.78
CA TRP A 324 -19.91 22.68 -12.41
C TRP A 324 -20.06 21.54 -11.39
N MET A 325 -20.58 20.39 -11.80
CA MET A 325 -20.72 19.20 -10.96
C MET A 325 -19.36 18.62 -10.56
N ASP A 326 -18.37 18.67 -11.45
CA ASP A 326 -17.02 18.20 -11.16
C ASP A 326 -16.38 19.08 -10.07
N LEU A 327 -16.54 20.41 -10.18
CA LEU A 327 -16.09 21.35 -9.13
C LEU A 327 -16.79 21.08 -7.79
N ARG A 328 -18.11 20.82 -7.80
CA ARG A 328 -18.86 20.48 -6.60
C ARG A 328 -18.27 19.24 -5.92
N ASP A 329 -18.11 18.18 -6.69
CA ASP A 329 -17.70 16.87 -6.16
C ASP A 329 -16.23 16.93 -5.69
N ASP A 330 -15.38 17.70 -6.36
CA ASP A 330 -14.01 17.95 -5.93
C ASP A 330 -13.96 18.75 -4.62
N ILE A 331 -14.81 19.77 -4.43
CA ILE A 331 -14.89 20.49 -3.16
C ILE A 331 -15.34 19.56 -2.03
N LEU A 332 -16.45 18.84 -2.22
CA LEU A 332 -17.03 17.98 -1.19
C LEU A 332 -16.07 16.85 -0.77
N ARG A 333 -15.39 16.22 -1.73
CA ARG A 333 -14.40 15.17 -1.46
C ARG A 333 -13.18 15.69 -0.69
N ASN A 334 -12.87 16.97 -0.83
CA ASN A 334 -11.72 17.59 -0.20
C ASN A 334 -12.01 18.18 1.19
N LEU A 335 -13.26 18.56 1.49
CA LEU A 335 -13.65 19.11 2.80
C LEU A 335 -13.08 18.37 4.04
N PRO A 336 -13.09 17.03 4.15
CA PRO A 336 -12.54 16.34 5.33
C PRO A 336 -11.02 16.48 5.50
N ASN A 337 -10.32 17.02 4.50
CA ASN A 337 -8.87 17.09 4.45
C ASN A 337 -8.32 18.50 4.72
N TYR A 338 -9.17 19.51 4.83
CA TYR A 338 -8.77 20.91 5.00
C TYR A 338 -9.45 21.56 6.20
N GLU A 339 -8.70 22.44 6.87
CA GLU A 339 -9.20 23.19 8.03
C GLU A 339 -10.24 24.23 7.60
N SER A 340 -11.22 24.44 8.47
CA SER A 340 -12.18 25.52 8.42
C SER A 340 -11.86 26.57 9.49
N VAL A 341 -12.01 27.84 9.14
CA VAL A 341 -11.85 28.97 10.06
C VAL A 341 -13.22 29.56 10.32
N GLU A 342 -13.68 29.56 11.58
CA GLU A 342 -14.91 30.27 11.95
C GLU A 342 -14.72 31.78 11.76
N LYS A 343 -15.57 32.41 10.93
CA LYS A 343 -15.53 33.85 10.62
C LYS A 343 -16.56 34.65 11.43
N GLY A 344 -17.10 34.04 12.48
CA GLY A 344 -18.12 34.61 13.37
C GLY A 344 -19.54 34.20 13.03
N ARG A 345 -20.47 34.60 13.90
CA ARG A 345 -21.91 34.35 13.80
C ARG A 345 -22.64 35.62 13.36
N ASN A 346 -23.60 35.49 12.45
CA ASN A 346 -24.54 36.57 12.12
C ASN A 346 -25.95 36.19 12.58
N ASN A 347 -26.93 37.07 12.35
CA ASN A 347 -28.35 36.84 12.66
C ASN A 347 -28.98 35.62 11.95
N PHE A 348 -28.23 34.90 11.12
CA PHE A 348 -28.71 33.77 10.33
C PHE A 348 -27.99 32.46 10.68
N GLY A 349 -26.83 32.50 11.35
CA GLY A 349 -26.05 31.31 11.66
C GLY A 349 -24.54 31.53 11.78
N SER A 350 -23.79 30.43 11.97
CA SER A 350 -22.32 30.44 12.06
C SER A 350 -21.67 30.32 10.68
N LYS A 351 -20.63 31.11 10.43
CA LYS A 351 -19.89 31.13 9.16
C LYS A 351 -18.51 30.52 9.29
N PHE A 352 -18.12 29.75 8.28
CA PHE A 352 -16.84 29.06 8.20
C PHE A 352 -16.17 29.34 6.85
N GLU A 353 -14.84 29.33 6.82
CA GLU A 353 -14.04 29.48 5.60
C GLU A 353 -13.06 28.31 5.49
N VAL A 354 -13.10 27.57 4.38
CA VAL A 354 -12.16 26.49 4.08
C VAL A 354 -11.36 26.89 2.85
N VAL A 355 -10.03 26.87 2.97
CA VAL A 355 -9.10 27.11 1.85
C VAL A 355 -8.51 25.77 1.43
N MET A 356 -8.70 25.40 0.16
CA MET A 356 -8.24 24.12 -0.39
C MET A 356 -7.60 24.30 -1.78
N PRO A 357 -6.43 23.72 -2.06
CA PRO A 357 -5.90 23.63 -3.41
C PRO A 357 -6.74 22.65 -4.25
N LEU A 358 -7.25 23.09 -5.39
CA LEU A 358 -7.94 22.24 -6.36
C LEU A 358 -7.16 22.20 -7.67
N THR A 359 -7.06 21.02 -8.28
CA THR A 359 -6.54 20.82 -9.64
C THR A 359 -7.72 20.66 -10.58
N GLY A 360 -7.95 21.63 -11.46
CA GLY A 360 -9.10 21.60 -12.37
C GLY A 360 -8.79 21.00 -13.74
N PRO A 361 -9.80 20.92 -14.64
CA PRO A 361 -9.67 20.39 -16.00
C PRO A 361 -8.56 21.03 -16.86
N SER A 362 -8.11 22.24 -16.52
CA SER A 362 -6.96 22.88 -17.16
C SER A 362 -5.61 22.21 -16.86
N GLY A 363 -5.57 21.28 -15.90
CA GLY A 363 -4.35 20.66 -15.36
C GLY A 363 -3.59 21.55 -14.36
N ARG A 364 -4.07 22.77 -14.10
CA ARG A 364 -3.46 23.69 -13.14
C ARG A 364 -4.09 23.54 -11.76
N THR A 365 -3.29 23.85 -10.73
CA THR A 365 -3.72 23.87 -9.33
C THR A 365 -3.80 25.31 -8.83
N ALA A 366 -4.86 25.65 -8.10
CA ALA A 366 -5.01 26.94 -7.44
C ALA A 366 -5.75 26.82 -6.10
N ASP A 367 -5.46 27.75 -5.18
CA ASP A 367 -6.10 27.81 -3.88
C ASP A 367 -7.53 28.38 -4.00
N VAL A 368 -8.50 27.53 -3.73
CA VAL A 368 -9.92 27.85 -3.73
C VAL A 368 -10.37 28.09 -2.29
N THR A 369 -10.82 29.32 -2.03
CA THR A 369 -11.46 29.70 -0.77
C THR A 369 -12.97 29.46 -0.89
N THR A 370 -13.49 28.57 -0.06
CA THR A 370 -14.92 28.28 0.07
C THR A 370 -15.43 28.82 1.40
N GLY A 371 -16.55 29.55 1.38
CA GLY A 371 -17.21 30.00 2.60
C GLY A 371 -18.52 29.25 2.78
N TRP A 372 -18.77 28.82 4.00
CA TRP A 372 -19.87 27.97 4.42
C TRP A 372 -20.68 28.66 5.52
N GLN A 373 -21.97 28.36 5.58
CA GLN A 373 -22.85 28.82 6.66
C GLN A 373 -23.68 27.64 7.17
N ILE A 374 -23.80 27.52 8.49
CA ILE A 374 -24.76 26.63 9.16
C ILE A 374 -25.84 27.54 9.72
N ASP A 375 -27.07 27.40 9.23
CA ASP A 375 -28.17 28.26 9.65
C ASP A 375 -28.70 27.84 11.02
N GLU A 376 -29.32 28.77 11.75
CA GLU A 376 -29.94 28.44 13.03
C GLU A 376 -31.08 27.41 12.83
N GLY A 377 -31.00 26.29 13.54
CA GLY A 377 -31.96 25.19 13.41
C GLY A 377 -31.66 24.17 12.31
N THR A 378 -30.57 24.33 11.56
CA THR A 378 -30.06 23.29 10.65
C THR A 378 -28.76 22.67 11.16
N ASP A 379 -28.47 21.46 10.70
CA ASP A 379 -27.27 20.68 11.08
C ASP A 379 -26.32 20.46 9.91
N PHE A 380 -26.54 21.12 8.78
CA PHE A 380 -25.73 20.98 7.56
C PHE A 380 -25.17 22.32 7.07
N PRO A 381 -23.89 22.37 6.66
CA PRO A 381 -23.29 23.58 6.11
C PRO A 381 -23.67 23.75 4.64
N ARG A 382 -24.01 24.98 4.24
CA ARG A 382 -24.26 25.35 2.84
C ARG A 382 -23.22 26.31 2.30
N LEU A 383 -22.83 26.14 1.03
CA LEU A 383 -21.86 27.02 0.38
C LEU A 383 -22.46 28.43 0.16
N VAL A 384 -21.83 29.44 0.74
CA VAL A 384 -22.24 30.86 0.62
C VAL A 384 -21.29 31.69 -0.24
N THR A 385 -20.03 31.29 -0.39
CA THR A 385 -19.10 31.95 -1.30
C THR A 385 -18.03 30.99 -1.78
N ILE A 386 -17.48 31.26 -2.96
CA ILE A 386 -16.35 30.54 -3.52
C ILE A 386 -15.53 31.52 -4.38
N MET A 387 -14.21 31.50 -4.22
CA MET A 387 -13.27 32.37 -4.94
C MET A 387 -11.90 31.71 -5.07
N ILE A 388 -11.17 32.01 -6.14
CA ILE A 388 -9.73 31.71 -6.24
C ILE A 388 -8.97 32.93 -5.72
N LYS A 389 -8.05 32.75 -4.76
CA LYS A 389 -7.14 33.85 -4.36
C LYS A 389 -5.95 33.86 -5.33
N GLU A 390 -5.78 34.94 -6.08
CA GLU A 390 -4.54 35.17 -6.82
C GLU A 390 -3.41 35.49 -5.83
N ALA A 391 -2.27 34.82 -5.96
CA ALA A 391 -1.07 35.15 -5.19
C ALA A 391 -0.61 36.57 -5.58
N GLY A 392 -0.90 37.57 -4.74
CA GLY A 392 -0.34 38.92 -4.93
C GLY A 392 -1.23 40.14 -4.67
N LYS A 393 -2.33 40.06 -3.92
CA LYS A 393 -2.97 41.28 -3.35
C LYS A 393 -3.41 41.06 -1.90
N SER A 394 -2.55 41.48 -0.97
CA SER A 394 -2.98 41.85 0.38
C SER A 394 -3.91 43.05 0.26
N LYS A 395 -5.06 43.00 0.94
CA LYS A 395 -5.70 44.22 1.42
C LYS A 395 -5.15 44.55 2.79
#